data_AF-A0A670ZJ88-F1
#
_entry.id   AF-A0A670ZJ88-F1
#
_cell.length_a   1.000
_cell.length_b   1.000
_cell.length_c   1.000
_cell.angle_alpha   90.00
_cell.angle_beta   90.00
_cell.angle_gamma   90.00
#
_symmetry.space_group_name_H-M   'P 1'
#
loop_
_entity.id
_entity.type
_entity.pdbx_description
1 polymer ?
#
loop_
_entity_poly.entity_id
_entity_poly.type
_entity_poly.pdbx_seq_one_letter_code
_entity_poly.pdbx_strand_id
1 'polypeptide(L)'
;YRGVNCCLSRSLGESLESKERIHVCLRVKPILELEKEHDTQGCVSVVDSTSIILKAPKGSKTFRLSEKNLRQLVQKYTFSQVFGPKTTQEELFDGAVKQPMLDFLKGHSRLIFTYGVTNAGKTHTYLGTDEDKGILPRSLDMLFQSIENKLYPDMNLKPHRCRDYRNLSKEEVREEISLKNSLLRLLKEVLDW
;
A
#
# COMPACT_ATOMS: atom_id res chain seq x y z
N TYR A 1 -19.76 -13.90 -1.85
CA TYR A 1 -18.32 -14.25 -1.79
C TYR A 1 -17.57 -13.06 -1.21
N ARG A 2 -17.16 -13.14 0.06
CA ARG A 2 -16.48 -12.03 0.74
C ARG A 2 -15.05 -11.92 0.23
N GLY A 3 -14.68 -10.72 -0.19
CA GLY A 3 -13.34 -10.43 -0.65
C GLY A 3 -12.39 -10.18 0.51
N VAL A 4 -11.42 -11.07 0.65
CA VAL A 4 -10.28 -10.95 1.56
C VAL A 4 -9.22 -10.15 0.79
N ASN A 5 -8.80 -8.99 1.32
CA ASN A 5 -7.65 -8.28 0.76
C ASN A 5 -6.37 -8.65 1.50
N CYS A 6 -5.40 -9.20 0.78
CA CYS A 6 -4.06 -9.48 1.29
C CYS A 6 -3.10 -8.39 0.81
N CYS A 7 -2.51 -7.63 1.73
CA CYS A 7 -1.35 -6.80 1.41
C CYS A 7 -0.11 -7.66 1.64
N LEU A 8 0.70 -7.86 0.61
CA LEU A 8 1.99 -8.51 0.76
C LEU A 8 3.08 -7.49 0.49
N SER A 9 4.14 -7.55 1.29
CA SER A 9 5.37 -6.84 0.98
C SER A 9 6.58 -7.77 0.84
N ARG A 10 7.45 -7.55 -0.16
CA ARG A 10 8.67 -8.33 -0.42
C ARG A 10 9.92 -7.45 -0.27
N SER A 11 10.93 -8.00 0.42
CA SER A 11 12.30 -7.47 0.51
C SER A 11 13.20 -8.11 -0.56
N LEU A 12 14.05 -7.32 -1.22
CA LEU A 12 15.17 -7.78 -2.04
C LEU A 12 16.45 -7.14 -1.48
N GLY A 13 17.24 -7.92 -0.73
CA GLY A 13 18.54 -7.52 -0.19
C GLY A 13 18.92 -8.28 1.08
N GLU A 14 20.09 -8.92 1.08
CA GLU A 14 20.64 -9.79 2.13
C GLU A 14 21.21 -9.00 3.33
N SER A 15 20.78 -9.38 4.56
CA SER A 15 21.52 -9.21 5.82
C SER A 15 20.79 -9.96 6.94
N LEU A 16 21.57 -10.63 7.80
CA LEU A 16 21.18 -11.51 8.90
C LEU A 16 20.30 -10.82 9.96
N GLU A 17 19.03 -11.20 9.98
CA GLU A 17 18.20 -11.45 11.16
C GLU A 17 16.97 -12.16 10.59
N SER A 18 16.33 -13.06 11.34
CA SER A 18 15.18 -13.84 10.88
C SER A 18 13.94 -12.95 10.66
N LYS A 19 13.99 -12.05 9.68
CA LYS A 19 12.88 -11.23 9.21
C LYS A 19 12.09 -12.08 8.24
N GLU A 20 10.83 -12.31 8.62
CA GLU A 20 9.82 -12.93 7.77
C GLU A 20 9.93 -12.32 6.36
N ARG A 21 10.28 -13.12 5.35
CA ARG A 21 10.58 -12.61 3.99
C ARG A 21 9.36 -11.98 3.32
N ILE A 22 8.17 -12.27 3.85
CA ILE A 22 6.88 -11.84 3.36
C ILE A 22 6.01 -11.50 4.59
N HIS A 23 5.62 -10.25 4.70
CA HIS A 23 4.64 -9.81 5.69
C HIS A 23 3.25 -9.83 5.03
N VAL A 24 2.31 -10.61 5.59
CA VAL A 24 0.97 -10.78 5.01
C VAL A 24 -0.07 -10.13 5.93
N CYS A 25 -0.64 -9.02 5.48
CA CYS A 25 -1.70 -8.34 6.21
C CYS A 25 -3.06 -8.61 5.59
N LEU A 26 -4.07 -8.79 6.45
CA LEU A 26 -5.47 -8.92 6.05
C LEU A 26 -6.23 -7.63 6.37
N ARG A 27 -6.94 -7.05 5.40
CA ARG A 27 -7.93 -5.99 5.64
C ARG A 27 -9.35 -6.49 5.41
N VAL A 28 -10.20 -6.35 6.42
CA VAL A 28 -11.64 -6.64 6.35
C VAL A 28 -12.39 -5.38 5.91
N LYS A 29 -13.13 -5.43 4.81
CA LYS A 29 -13.97 -4.31 4.33
C LYS A 29 -15.15 -4.10 5.29
N PRO A 30 -15.48 -2.85 5.68
CA PRO A 30 -16.73 -2.55 6.38
C PRO A 30 -17.97 -2.94 5.55
N ILE A 31 -19.02 -3.34 6.26
CA ILE A 31 -20.32 -3.67 5.66
C ILE A 31 -21.01 -2.36 5.31
N LEU A 32 -21.35 -2.19 4.03
CA LEU A 32 -22.11 -1.03 3.56
C LEU A 32 -23.57 -1.16 4.00
N GLU A 33 -24.29 -0.04 4.12
CA GLU A 33 -25.68 -0.05 4.59
C GLU A 33 -26.60 -0.90 3.69
N LEU A 34 -26.39 -0.81 2.39
CA LEU A 34 -27.06 -1.62 1.36
C LEU A 34 -26.77 -3.13 1.50
N GLU A 35 -25.68 -3.50 2.18
CA GLU A 35 -25.28 -4.88 2.39
C GLU A 35 -25.83 -5.43 3.73
N LYS A 36 -26.34 -4.58 4.64
CA LYS A 36 -26.85 -4.99 5.96
C LYS A 36 -28.07 -5.91 5.87
N GLU A 37 -28.96 -5.69 4.90
CA GLU A 37 -30.16 -6.52 4.69
C GLU A 37 -29.83 -7.94 4.23
N HIS A 38 -28.72 -8.10 3.49
CA HIS A 38 -28.28 -9.38 2.96
C HIS A 38 -27.22 -10.07 3.84
N ASP A 39 -26.65 -9.40 4.84
CA ASP A 39 -25.57 -9.93 5.68
C ASP A 39 -26.05 -10.59 6.98
N THR A 40 -27.06 -11.44 6.88
CA THR A 40 -27.64 -12.14 8.04
C THR A 40 -26.75 -13.26 8.63
N GLN A 41 -25.60 -13.58 8.02
CA GLN A 41 -24.83 -14.79 8.38
C GLN A 41 -23.39 -14.58 8.89
N GLY A 42 -22.83 -13.35 8.88
CA GLY A 42 -21.58 -13.07 9.59
C GLY A 42 -20.42 -14.04 9.27
N CYS A 43 -20.08 -14.20 7.99
CA CYS A 43 -19.15 -15.24 7.51
C CYS A 43 -17.67 -15.02 7.90
N VAL A 44 -17.31 -13.83 8.39
CA VAL A 44 -15.94 -13.45 8.82
C VAL A 44 -16.08 -12.79 10.18
N SER A 45 -15.34 -13.30 11.17
CA SER A 45 -15.20 -12.70 12.50
C SER A 45 -13.72 -12.51 12.82
N VAL A 46 -13.34 -11.28 13.17
CA VAL A 46 -11.98 -10.96 13.65
C VAL A 46 -11.87 -11.44 15.09
N VAL A 47 -10.85 -12.24 15.39
CA VAL A 47 -10.60 -12.76 16.75
C VAL A 47 -9.63 -11.86 17.49
N ASP A 48 -8.52 -11.54 16.83
CA ASP A 48 -7.42 -10.74 17.38
C ASP A 48 -6.67 -10.03 16.23
N SER A 49 -5.57 -9.36 16.54
CA SER A 49 -4.74 -8.62 15.59
C SER A 49 -3.98 -9.48 14.57
N THR A 50 -4.06 -10.81 14.67
CA THR A 50 -3.37 -11.76 13.79
C THR A 50 -4.30 -12.83 13.24
N SER A 51 -5.47 -13.04 13.83
CA SER A 51 -6.34 -14.16 13.51
C SER A 51 -7.77 -13.76 13.15
N ILE A 52 -8.33 -14.48 12.18
CA ILE A 52 -9.75 -14.44 11.85
C ILE A 52 -10.36 -15.85 11.87
N ILE A 53 -11.68 -15.88 12.01
CA ILE A 53 -12.49 -17.07 11.85
C ILE A 53 -13.44 -16.86 10.66
N LEU A 54 -13.43 -17.81 9.73
CA LEU A 54 -14.40 -17.93 8.65
C LEU A 54 -15.46 -18.95 9.03
N LYS A 55 -16.73 -18.58 8.89
CA LYS A 55 -17.88 -19.46 9.11
C LYS A 55 -18.57 -19.71 7.78
N ALA A 56 -18.78 -20.99 7.44
CA ALA A 56 -19.46 -21.33 6.20
C ALA A 56 -20.95 -20.92 6.28
N PRO A 57 -21.48 -20.24 5.26
CA PRO A 57 -22.88 -19.82 5.24
C PRO A 57 -23.83 -21.03 5.25
N LYS A 58 -24.96 -20.89 5.95
CA LYS A 58 -26.00 -21.93 6.05
C LYS A 58 -26.55 -22.21 4.65
N GLY A 59 -26.52 -23.47 4.21
CA GLY A 59 -26.96 -23.88 2.87
C GLY A 59 -25.85 -24.02 1.81
N SER A 60 -24.60 -23.65 2.11
CA SER A 60 -23.46 -23.93 1.24
C SER A 60 -23.21 -25.44 1.08
N LYS A 61 -22.55 -25.86 -0.01
CA LYS A 61 -22.17 -27.27 -0.21
C LYS A 61 -21.32 -27.79 0.97
N THR A 62 -20.44 -26.93 1.52
CA THR A 62 -19.63 -27.21 2.71
C THR A 62 -20.48 -27.41 3.97
N PHE A 63 -21.56 -26.64 4.15
CA PHE A 63 -22.51 -26.84 5.24
C PHE A 63 -23.24 -28.19 5.13
N ARG A 64 -23.70 -28.56 3.93
CA ARG A 64 -24.44 -29.80 3.68
C ARG A 64 -23.60 -31.07 3.79
N LEU A 65 -22.31 -31.00 3.50
CA LEU A 65 -21.38 -32.14 3.61
C LEU A 65 -20.88 -32.38 5.05
N SER A 66 -21.07 -31.42 5.95
CA SER A 66 -20.43 -31.42 7.28
C SER A 66 -21.37 -31.71 8.45
N GLU A 67 -22.56 -32.30 8.22
CA GLU A 67 -23.46 -32.75 9.32
C GLU A 67 -22.77 -33.66 10.34
N LYS A 68 -21.63 -34.28 10.00
CA LYS A 68 -20.81 -35.08 10.92
C LYS A 68 -19.50 -34.43 11.38
N ASN A 69 -19.10 -33.25 10.87
CA ASN A 69 -17.80 -32.63 11.15
C ASN A 69 -17.87 -31.09 11.33
N LEU A 70 -18.17 -30.65 12.56
CA LEU A 70 -18.18 -29.23 12.98
C LEU A 70 -16.89 -28.45 12.61
N ARG A 71 -15.73 -29.12 12.48
CA ARG A 71 -14.45 -28.48 12.12
C ARG A 71 -14.41 -27.93 10.68
N GLN A 72 -15.25 -28.41 9.76
CA GLN A 72 -15.34 -27.84 8.40
C GLN A 72 -16.24 -26.60 8.33
N LEU A 73 -17.05 -26.36 9.36
CA LEU A 73 -17.97 -25.23 9.41
C LEU A 73 -17.28 -23.92 9.82
N VAL A 74 -16.16 -24.03 10.55
CA VAL A 74 -15.44 -22.91 11.17
C VAL A 74 -13.94 -23.08 10.94
N GLN A 75 -13.33 -22.19 10.17
CA GLN A 75 -11.89 -22.23 9.85
C GLN A 75 -11.19 -21.01 10.45
N LYS A 76 -10.11 -21.23 11.19
CA LYS A 76 -9.24 -20.17 11.71
C LYS A 76 -8.07 -19.96 10.76
N TYR A 77 -7.78 -18.70 10.43
CA TYR A 77 -6.63 -18.29 9.65
C TYR A 77 -5.80 -17.28 10.44
N THR A 78 -4.47 -17.37 10.29
CA THR A 78 -3.51 -16.45 10.92
C THR A 78 -2.75 -15.68 9.86
N PHE A 79 -2.50 -14.41 10.12
CA PHE A 79 -1.82 -13.42 9.29
C PHE A 79 -0.80 -12.69 10.16
N SER A 80 0.15 -11.99 9.52
CA SER A 80 1.11 -11.15 10.26
C SER A 80 0.38 -9.98 10.94
N GLN A 81 -0.68 -9.46 10.31
CA GLN A 81 -1.58 -8.48 10.92
C GLN A 81 -2.99 -8.55 10.32
N VAL A 82 -4.02 -8.30 11.14
CA VAL A 82 -5.42 -8.23 10.75
C VAL A 82 -5.98 -6.85 11.09
N PHE A 83 -6.49 -6.18 10.07
CA PHE A 83 -7.17 -4.89 10.13
C PHE A 83 -8.67 -5.12 9.99
N GLY A 84 -9.42 -4.75 11.03
CA GLY A 84 -10.86 -4.94 11.11
C GLY A 84 -11.65 -3.97 10.22
N PRO A 85 -12.98 -4.12 10.17
CA PRO A 85 -13.85 -3.28 9.35
C PRO A 85 -13.86 -1.80 9.75
N LYS A 86 -13.45 -1.48 10.98
CA LYS A 86 -13.37 -0.11 11.49
C LYS A 86 -12.00 0.54 11.26
N THR A 87 -11.02 -0.20 10.72
CA THR A 87 -9.67 0.32 10.53
C THR A 87 -9.66 1.38 9.42
N THR A 88 -9.13 2.55 9.75
CA THR A 88 -8.97 3.67 8.81
C THR A 88 -7.81 3.43 7.83
N GLN A 89 -7.72 4.24 6.76
CA GLN A 89 -6.57 4.17 5.86
C GLN A 89 -5.27 4.55 6.55
N GLU A 90 -5.34 5.49 7.50
CA GLU A 90 -4.18 5.95 8.25
C GLU A 90 -3.64 4.85 9.17
N GLU A 91 -4.51 4.21 9.95
CA GLU A 91 -4.13 3.08 10.82
C GLU A 91 -3.54 1.92 10.01
N LEU A 92 -4.12 1.64 8.84
CA LEU A 92 -3.59 0.63 7.92
C LEU A 92 -2.20 1.02 7.40
N PHE A 93 -2.02 2.28 7.00
CA PHE A 93 -0.75 2.78 6.49
C PHE A 93 0.34 2.70 7.56
N ASP A 94 0.04 3.15 8.77
CA ASP A 94 0.96 3.12 9.90
C ASP A 94 1.34 1.69 10.32
N GLY A 95 0.36 0.78 10.33
CA GLY A 95 0.58 -0.61 10.70
C GLY A 95 1.35 -1.42 9.65
N ALA A 96 1.05 -1.23 8.35
CA ALA A 96 1.53 -2.13 7.30
C ALA A 96 2.58 -1.51 6.34
N VAL A 97 2.57 -0.19 6.15
CA VAL A 97 3.31 0.47 5.05
C VAL A 97 4.42 1.39 5.53
N LYS A 98 4.26 2.02 6.70
CA LYS A 98 5.23 2.98 7.24
C LYS A 98 6.64 2.40 7.38
N GLN A 99 6.77 1.20 7.93
CA GLN A 99 8.08 0.54 8.07
C GLN A 99 8.72 0.20 6.70
N PRO A 100 8.02 -0.43 5.74
CA PRO A 100 8.51 -0.55 4.36
C PRO A 100 8.97 0.78 3.74
N MET A 101 8.24 1.87 3.96
CA MET A 101 8.63 3.19 3.45
C MET A 101 9.91 3.71 4.12
N LEU A 102 10.06 3.56 5.45
CA LEU A 102 11.30 3.93 6.14
C LEU A 102 12.50 3.13 5.64
N ASP A 103 12.31 1.84 5.36
CA ASP A 103 13.36 0.98 4.82
C ASP A 103 13.72 1.37 3.38
N PHE A 104 12.73 1.75 2.57
CA PHE A 104 12.93 2.31 1.23
C PHE A 104 13.76 3.60 1.26
N LEU A 105 13.45 4.52 2.18
CA LEU A 105 14.21 5.76 2.37
C LEU A 105 15.66 5.53 2.82
N LYS A 106 15.97 4.33 3.37
CA LYS A 106 17.33 3.90 3.70
C LYS A 106 18.03 3.17 2.54
N GLY A 107 17.41 3.09 1.37
CA GLY A 107 17.95 2.43 0.18
C GLY A 107 17.57 0.95 0.04
N HIS A 108 16.66 0.40 0.86
CA HIS A 108 16.22 -0.99 0.73
C HIS A 108 15.05 -1.12 -0.23
N SER A 109 15.13 -2.01 -1.20
CA SER A 109 14.02 -2.27 -2.12
C SER A 109 12.85 -2.93 -1.40
N ARG A 110 11.66 -2.33 -1.52
CA ARG A 110 10.39 -2.86 -1.00
C ARG A 110 9.35 -2.91 -2.10
N LEU A 111 8.61 -4.01 -2.13
CA LEU A 111 7.44 -4.21 -2.97
C LEU A 111 6.22 -4.27 -2.06
N ILE A 112 5.10 -3.64 -2.40
CA ILE A 112 3.81 -3.77 -1.72
C ILE A 112 2.74 -4.06 -2.77
N PHE A 113 1.88 -5.03 -2.52
CA PHE A 113 0.77 -5.34 -3.41
C PHE A 113 -0.51 -5.63 -2.65
N THR A 114 -1.64 -5.14 -3.19
CA THR A 114 -2.98 -5.45 -2.70
C THR A 114 -3.59 -6.56 -3.55
N TYR A 115 -3.91 -7.69 -2.95
CA TYR A 115 -4.56 -8.83 -3.59
C TYR A 115 -5.96 -9.03 -3.03
N GLY A 116 -6.91 -9.57 -3.80
CA GLY A 116 -8.28 -9.86 -3.36
C GLY A 116 -9.27 -9.90 -4.53
N VAL A 117 -10.50 -10.35 -4.29
CA VAL A 117 -11.54 -10.44 -5.33
C VAL A 117 -12.06 -9.05 -5.74
N THR A 118 -12.79 -8.97 -6.85
CA THR A 118 -13.45 -7.71 -7.28
C THR A 118 -14.39 -7.19 -6.20
N ASN A 119 -14.46 -5.86 -6.03
CA ASN A 119 -15.25 -5.18 -4.98
C ASN A 119 -14.80 -5.46 -3.52
N ALA A 120 -13.63 -6.07 -3.31
CA ALA A 120 -13.06 -6.25 -1.98
C ALA A 120 -12.54 -4.94 -1.33
N GLY A 121 -12.42 -3.85 -2.09
CA GLY A 121 -11.84 -2.59 -1.61
C GLY A 121 -10.34 -2.42 -1.87
N LYS A 122 -9.77 -3.13 -2.87
CA LYS A 122 -8.35 -2.98 -3.28
C LYS A 122 -8.03 -1.56 -3.72
N THR A 123 -8.81 -1.01 -4.66
CA THR A 123 -8.60 0.35 -5.19
C THR A 123 -8.76 1.40 -4.11
N HIS A 124 -9.77 1.25 -3.24
CA HIS A 124 -9.92 2.08 -2.06
C HIS A 124 -8.68 1.98 -1.17
N THR A 125 -8.20 0.78 -0.86
CA THR A 125 -6.99 0.61 -0.02
C THR A 125 -5.74 1.23 -0.65
N TYR A 126 -5.53 1.00 -1.94
CA TYR A 126 -4.33 1.43 -2.64
C TYR A 126 -4.33 2.94 -2.92
N LEU A 127 -5.41 3.46 -3.50
CA LEU A 127 -5.50 4.87 -3.92
C LEU A 127 -6.27 5.72 -2.90
N GLY A 128 -7.40 5.21 -2.40
CA GLY A 128 -8.31 5.94 -1.52
C GLY A 128 -9.22 6.90 -2.27
N THR A 129 -9.80 7.84 -1.53
CA THR A 129 -10.51 9.02 -2.07
C THR A 129 -9.72 10.28 -1.74
N ASP A 130 -10.21 11.44 -2.18
CA ASP A 130 -9.58 12.73 -1.88
C ASP A 130 -9.64 13.04 -0.38
N GLU A 131 -10.74 12.65 0.28
CA GLU A 131 -10.95 12.80 1.72
C GLU A 131 -10.25 11.70 2.54
N ASP A 132 -10.20 10.47 2.02
CA ASP A 132 -9.60 9.31 2.70
C ASP A 132 -8.51 8.65 1.83
N LYS A 133 -7.40 9.37 1.72
CA LYS A 133 -6.20 8.97 0.96
C LYS A 133 -5.73 7.57 1.34
N GLY A 134 -5.41 6.75 0.33
CA GLY A 134 -4.91 5.39 0.48
C GLY A 134 -3.39 5.28 0.61
N ILE A 135 -2.88 4.07 0.39
CA ILE A 135 -1.45 3.73 0.51
C ILE A 135 -0.55 4.56 -0.41
N LEU A 136 -0.92 4.70 -1.68
CA LEU A 136 -0.10 5.38 -2.69
C LEU A 136 0.09 6.87 -2.38
N PRO A 137 -0.98 7.70 -2.24
CA PRO A 137 -0.80 9.12 -1.96
C PRO A 137 -0.06 9.36 -0.63
N ARG A 138 -0.34 8.58 0.43
CA ARG A 138 0.38 8.70 1.72
C ARG A 138 1.86 8.34 1.61
N SER A 139 2.19 7.32 0.80
CA SER A 139 3.59 6.95 0.52
C SER A 139 4.33 8.07 -0.21
N LEU A 140 3.68 8.72 -1.18
CA LEU A 140 4.27 9.85 -1.90
C LEU A 140 4.43 11.07 -1.00
N ASP A 141 3.43 11.39 -0.17
CA ASP A 141 3.50 12.48 0.81
C ASP A 141 4.69 12.26 1.76
N MET A 142 4.85 11.05 2.30
CA MET A 142 5.99 10.69 3.16
C MET A 142 7.33 10.76 2.42
N LEU A 143 7.38 10.34 1.15
CA LEU A 143 8.57 10.43 0.32
C LEU A 143 9.00 11.89 0.14
N PHE A 144 8.09 12.76 -0.28
CA PHE A 144 8.42 14.17 -0.52
C PHE A 144 8.78 14.93 0.76
N GLN A 145 8.08 14.66 1.88
CA GLN A 145 8.46 15.20 3.18
C GLN A 145 9.87 14.78 3.61
N SER A 146 10.31 13.57 3.25
CA SER A 146 11.66 13.11 3.57
C SER A 146 12.77 13.78 2.75
N ILE A 147 12.42 14.45 1.63
CA ILE A 147 13.34 15.10 0.69
C ILE A 147 13.58 16.57 1.06
N GLU A 148 12.66 17.23 1.76
CA GLU A 148 12.65 18.69 1.98
C GLU A 148 13.98 19.27 2.48
N ASN A 149 14.75 18.50 3.26
CA ASN A 149 16.07 18.91 3.80
C ASN A 149 17.26 18.13 3.21
N LYS A 150 17.05 17.40 2.11
CA LYS A 150 18.07 16.56 1.45
C LYS A 150 18.27 16.93 -0.02
N LEU A 151 17.89 18.15 -0.39
CA LEU A 151 18.07 18.65 -1.74
C LEU A 151 19.55 18.91 -2.00
N TYR A 152 20.05 18.25 -3.04
CA TYR A 152 21.39 18.49 -3.53
C TYR A 152 21.41 19.84 -4.28
N PRO A 153 22.22 20.83 -3.84
CA PRO A 153 22.13 22.20 -4.34
C PRO A 153 22.74 22.40 -5.72
N ASP A 154 23.71 21.55 -6.12
CA ASP A 154 24.40 21.74 -7.38
C ASP A 154 23.59 21.14 -8.55
N MET A 155 23.58 21.85 -9.67
CA MET A 155 22.90 21.42 -10.90
C MET A 155 23.81 20.57 -11.80
N ASN A 156 24.76 19.84 -11.21
CA ASN A 156 25.74 19.02 -11.94
C ASN A 156 25.33 17.53 -12.02
N LEU A 157 24.17 17.15 -11.51
CA LEU A 157 23.65 15.79 -11.61
C LEU A 157 22.49 15.74 -12.60
N LYS A 158 22.57 14.82 -13.57
CA LYS A 158 21.48 14.54 -14.52
C LYS A 158 20.99 13.10 -14.34
N PRO A 159 19.68 12.87 -14.11
CA PRO A 159 19.13 11.52 -14.07
C PRO A 159 19.46 10.72 -15.33
N HIS A 160 19.85 9.46 -15.17
CA HIS A 160 20.18 8.54 -16.25
C HIS A 160 19.54 7.17 -16.01
N ARG A 161 18.84 6.61 -17.02
CA ARG A 161 18.29 5.23 -16.98
C ARG A 161 17.49 4.88 -15.71
N CYS A 162 16.60 5.76 -15.27
CA CYS A 162 15.64 5.58 -14.16
C CYS A 162 16.20 5.27 -12.75
N ARG A 163 17.46 4.85 -12.62
CA ARG A 163 18.10 4.46 -11.35
C ARG A 163 19.52 5.02 -11.18
N ASP A 164 20.05 5.66 -12.21
CA ASP A 164 21.42 6.14 -12.22
C ASP A 164 21.42 7.66 -12.40
N TYR A 165 22.57 8.28 -12.20
CA TYR A 165 22.79 9.68 -12.50
C TYR A 165 24.15 9.86 -13.16
N ARG A 166 24.26 10.89 -14.00
CA ARG A 166 25.51 11.28 -14.62
C ARG A 166 25.95 12.63 -14.08
N ASN A 167 27.23 12.75 -13.74
CA ASN A 167 27.85 14.04 -13.47
C ASN A 167 28.04 14.81 -14.77
N LEU A 168 27.65 16.08 -14.76
CA LEU A 168 27.83 17.01 -15.87
C LEU A 168 29.17 17.72 -15.76
N SER A 169 29.80 17.99 -16.90
CA SER A 169 30.96 18.89 -16.97
C SER A 169 30.55 20.33 -16.67
N LYS A 170 31.53 21.20 -16.39
CA LYS A 170 31.27 22.63 -16.15
C LYS A 170 30.63 23.30 -17.36
N GLU A 171 31.00 22.87 -18.56
CA GLU A 171 30.43 23.32 -19.83
C GLU A 171 28.95 22.91 -19.93
N GLU A 172 28.64 21.63 -19.70
CA GLU A 172 27.27 21.11 -19.75
C GLU A 172 26.36 21.78 -18.70
N VAL A 173 26.87 22.06 -17.49
CA VAL A 173 26.10 22.78 -16.47
C VAL A 173 25.73 24.19 -16.92
N ARG A 174 26.64 24.92 -17.59
CA ARG A 174 26.34 26.27 -18.10
C ARG A 174 25.25 26.23 -19.18
N GLU A 175 25.29 25.24 -20.07
CA GLU A 175 24.27 25.05 -21.11
C GLU A 175 22.90 24.77 -20.50
N GLU A 176 22.82 23.85 -19.54
CA GLU A 176 21.57 23.50 -18.84
C GLU A 176 20.98 24.69 -18.05
N ILE A 177 21.83 25.49 -17.40
CA ILE A 177 21.39 26.72 -16.70
C ILE A 177 20.83 27.73 -17.71
N SER A 178 21.48 27.92 -18.86
CA SER A 178 21.01 28.81 -19.92
C SER A 178 19.65 28.37 -20.47
N LEU A 179 19.49 27.06 -20.72
CA LEU A 179 18.24 26.45 -21.16
C LEU A 179 17.12 26.64 -20.13
N LYS A 180 17.40 26.33 -18.86
CA LYS A 180 16.46 26.51 -17.75
C LYS A 180 15.97 27.96 -17.67
N ASN A 181 16.89 28.93 -17.70
CA ASN A 181 16.53 30.34 -17.62
C ASN A 181 15.68 30.80 -18.81
N SER A 182 15.99 30.31 -20.01
CA SER A 182 15.21 30.59 -21.22
C SER A 182 13.79 30.01 -21.13
N LEU A 183 13.65 28.75 -20.69
CA LEU A 183 12.34 28.11 -20.48
C LEU A 183 11.50 28.82 -19.41
N LEU A 184 12.12 29.18 -18.27
CA LEU A 184 11.42 29.89 -17.20
C LEU A 184 10.94 31.27 -17.63
N ARG A 185 11.70 31.94 -18.51
CA ARG A 185 11.29 33.23 -19.08
C ARG A 185 10.07 33.05 -19.99
N LEU A 186 10.07 32.05 -20.87
CA LEU A 186 8.93 31.75 -21.75
C LEU A 186 7.66 31.44 -20.95
N LEU A 187 7.78 30.72 -19.83
CA LEU A 187 6.63 30.40 -18.96
C LEU A 187 6.07 31.64 -18.24
N LYS A 188 6.92 32.58 -17.82
CA LYS A 188 6.45 33.86 -17.24
C LYS A 188 5.71 34.69 -18.28
N GLU A 189 6.22 34.75 -19.50
CA GLU A 189 5.56 35.47 -20.61
C GLU A 189 4.19 34.88 -20.97
N VAL A 190 3.88 33.63 -20.60
CA VAL A 190 2.56 32.98 -20.81
C VAL A 190 1.59 33.19 -19.63
N LEU A 191 2.09 33.42 -18.41
CA LEU A 191 1.27 33.65 -17.21
C LEU A 191 0.87 35.12 -17.00
N ASP A 192 1.50 36.04 -17.73
CA ASP A 192 1.24 37.49 -17.69
C ASP A 192 0.15 37.96 -18.71
N TRP A 193 -0.60 37.03 -19.33
CA TRP A 193 -1.79 37.29 -20.19
C TRP A 193 -3.08 36.82 -19.53
#